data_AF-A0AAD3TAB2-F1
#
_entry.id   AF-A0AAD3TAB2-F1
#
_cell.length_a   1.000
_cell.length_b   1.000
_cell.length_c   1.000
_cell.angle_alpha   90.00
_cell.angle_beta   90.00
_cell.angle_gamma   90.00
#
_symmetry.space_group_name_H-M   'P 1'
#
loop_
_entity.id
_entity.type
_entity.pdbx_description
1 polymer ?
#
loop_
_entity_poly.entity_id
_entity_poly.type
_entity_poly.pdbx_seq_one_letter_code
_entity_poly.pdbx_strand_id
1 'polypeptide(L)'
;MILSRITKNNPILIGESGVGKTTVVEGLAQRIIRGDVPSNLADVRLIELEMEALVEGATYRGEFEERLKAALKEVEDVEGKVILFIDEIHLVLGAGQTEGSMDAANLLKPMHARQLWCIGTVTIKECRIRIANSAHYWTPSAG
;
A
#
# COMPACT_ATOMS: atom_id res chain seq x y z
N MET A 1 -17.74 -7.51 -2.87
CA MET A 1 -16.44 -6.80 -2.79
C MET A 1 -16.59 -5.71 -1.73
N ILE A 2 -16.16 -5.99 -0.50
CA ILE A 2 -16.34 -5.06 0.62
C ILE A 2 -15.12 -4.15 0.65
N LEU A 3 -15.34 -2.86 0.37
CA LEU A 3 -14.41 -1.79 0.72
C LEU A 3 -14.40 -1.66 2.24
N SER A 4 -13.52 -2.39 2.91
CA SER A 4 -13.33 -2.22 4.35
C SER A 4 -12.63 -0.88 4.58
N ARG A 5 -13.41 0.10 5.05
CA ARG A 5 -12.92 1.42 5.47
C ARG A 5 -11.93 1.26 6.62
N ILE A 6 -10.66 1.55 6.36
CA ILE A 6 -9.81 2.19 7.35
C ILE A 6 -9.75 3.65 6.94
N THR A 7 -10.14 4.52 7.86
CA THR A 7 -10.27 5.97 7.71
C THR A 7 -9.13 6.58 6.88
N LYS A 8 -9.50 7.32 5.82
CA LYS A 8 -8.68 8.11 4.87
C LYS A 8 -8.45 7.42 3.50
N ASN A 9 -8.09 8.22 2.49
CA ASN A 9 -8.14 7.97 1.03
C ASN A 9 -7.28 6.80 0.48
N ASN A 10 -7.11 5.72 1.24
CA ASN A 10 -6.20 4.62 0.95
C ASN A 10 -6.93 3.26 0.98
N PRO A 11 -7.65 2.87 -0.09
CA PRO A 11 -8.39 1.61 -0.10
C PRO A 11 -7.44 0.39 -0.08
N ILE A 12 -7.85 -0.66 0.63
CA ILE A 12 -7.17 -1.96 0.63
C ILE A 12 -8.10 -3.00 -0.01
N LEU A 13 -7.61 -3.68 -1.04
CA LEU A 13 -8.25 -4.80 -1.70
C LEU A 13 -7.92 -6.09 -0.94
N ILE A 14 -8.96 -6.76 -0.42
CA ILE A 14 -8.83 -7.97 0.37
C ILE A 14 -9.43 -9.14 -0.42
N GLY A 15 -8.64 -10.19 -0.61
CA GLY A 15 -9.08 -11.41 -1.32
C GLY A 15 -7.96 -12.43 -1.42
N GLU A 16 -8.30 -13.70 -1.68
CA GLU A 16 -7.31 -14.78 -1.83
C GLU A 16 -6.28 -14.47 -2.93
N SER A 17 -5.13 -15.16 -2.93
CA SER A 17 -4.17 -15.01 -4.03
C SER A 17 -4.80 -15.50 -5.34
N GLY A 18 -4.49 -14.84 -6.45
CA GLY A 18 -5.02 -15.20 -7.78
C GLY A 18 -6.46 -14.77 -8.09
N VAL A 19 -7.19 -14.10 -7.18
CA VAL A 19 -8.58 -13.64 -7.44
C VAL A 19 -8.69 -12.37 -8.30
N GLY A 20 -7.59 -11.90 -8.89
CA GLY A 20 -7.57 -10.73 -9.77
C GLY A 20 -7.55 -9.37 -9.06
N LYS A 21 -6.96 -9.27 -7.86
CA LYS A 21 -6.83 -7.98 -7.13
C LYS A 21 -6.06 -6.94 -7.95
N THR A 22 -4.96 -7.36 -8.57
CA THR A 22 -4.13 -6.54 -9.48
C THR A 22 -4.92 -6.13 -10.72
N THR A 23 -5.71 -7.05 -11.30
CA THR A 23 -6.57 -6.78 -12.46
C THR A 23 -7.63 -5.69 -12.20
N VAL A 24 -8.12 -5.56 -10.97
CA VAL A 24 -9.02 -4.45 -10.59
C VAL A 24 -8.30 -3.11 -10.70
N VAL A 25 -7.03 -3.05 -10.31
CA VAL A 25 -6.21 -1.83 -10.36
C VAL A 25 -5.79 -1.50 -11.79
N GLU A 26 -5.41 -2.50 -12.58
CA GLU A 26 -5.16 -2.34 -14.03
C GLU A 26 -6.41 -1.81 -14.75
N GLY A 27 -7.58 -2.35 -14.40
CA GLY A 27 -8.87 -1.86 -14.92
C GLY A 27 -9.13 -0.40 -14.54
N LEU A 28 -8.76 0.02 -13.34
CA LEU A 28 -8.82 1.44 -12.94
C LEU A 28 -7.87 2.29 -13.79
N ALA A 29 -6.63 1.85 -14.00
CA ALA A 29 -5.65 2.56 -14.82
C ALA A 29 -6.17 2.78 -16.26
N GLN A 30 -6.75 1.73 -16.86
CA GLN A 30 -7.39 1.80 -18.18
C GLN A 30 -8.55 2.80 -18.22
N ARG A 31 -9.37 2.85 -17.16
CA ARG A 31 -10.48 3.81 -17.07
C ARG A 31 -10.00 5.24 -16.90
N ILE A 32 -8.93 5.48 -16.14
CA ILE A 32 -8.30 6.81 -16.01
C ILE A 32 -7.83 7.30 -17.38
N ILE A 33 -7.10 6.46 -18.14
CA ILE A 33 -6.62 6.79 -19.50
C ILE A 33 -7.78 7.11 -20.44
N ARG A 34 -8.89 6.38 -20.33
CA ARG A 34 -10.09 6.61 -21.16
C ARG A 34 -10.93 7.82 -20.73
N GLY A 35 -10.60 8.46 -19.62
CA GLY A 35 -11.45 9.49 -19.01
C GLY A 35 -12.78 8.96 -18.46
N ASP A 36 -12.93 7.64 -18.31
CA ASP A 36 -14.11 6.99 -17.72
C ASP A 36 -13.97 6.89 -16.19
N VAL A 37 -13.69 8.03 -15.57
CA VAL A 37 -13.57 8.19 -14.12
C VAL A 37 -14.17 9.53 -13.69
N PRO A 38 -14.61 9.67 -12.43
CA PRO A 38 -15.06 10.96 -11.92
C PRO A 38 -13.92 11.99 -11.95
N SER A 39 -14.26 13.28 -11.99
CA SER A 39 -13.30 14.39 -12.17
C SER A 39 -12.19 14.46 -11.11
N ASN A 40 -12.40 13.88 -9.93
CA ASN A 40 -11.36 13.79 -8.91
C ASN A 40 -10.21 12.84 -9.28
N LEU A 41 -10.49 11.84 -10.13
CA LEU A 41 -9.58 10.81 -10.64
C LEU A 41 -9.08 11.09 -12.07
N ALA A 42 -9.59 12.13 -12.73
CA ALA A 42 -9.07 12.59 -14.01
C ALA A 42 -7.60 13.07 -13.86
N ASP A 43 -6.79 12.77 -14.87
CA ASP A 43 -5.37 13.14 -14.97
C ASP A 43 -4.51 12.67 -13.78
N VAL A 44 -4.96 11.63 -13.08
CA VAL A 44 -4.17 10.98 -12.02
C VAL A 44 -3.20 9.98 -12.63
N ARG A 45 -1.95 9.98 -12.16
CA ARG A 45 -1.00 8.92 -12.50
C ARG A 45 -1.12 7.78 -11.51
N LEU A 46 -1.28 6.55 -12.01
CA LEU A 46 -1.21 5.34 -11.19
C LEU A 46 0.18 4.74 -11.35
N ILE A 47 0.90 4.60 -10.25
CA ILE A 47 2.27 4.07 -10.19
C ILE A 47 2.25 2.84 -9.31
N GLU A 48 2.77 1.72 -9.81
CA GLU A 48 2.95 0.51 -9.03
C GLU A 48 4.35 0.49 -8.39
N LEU A 49 4.40 0.13 -7.11
CA LEU A 49 5.63 -0.12 -6.39
C LEU A 49 5.95 -1.62 -6.46
N GLU A 50 6.93 -1.97 -7.29
CA GLU A 50 7.35 -3.35 -7.48
C GLU A 50 8.21 -3.83 -6.31
N MET A 51 7.58 -4.58 -5.40
CA MET A 51 8.24 -5.03 -4.17
C MET A 51 9.36 -6.04 -4.43
N GLU A 52 9.24 -6.88 -5.46
CA GLU A 52 10.25 -7.88 -5.82
C GLU A 52 11.57 -7.22 -6.23
N ALA A 53 11.51 -6.16 -7.05
CA ALA A 53 12.68 -5.39 -7.47
C ALA A 53 13.40 -4.71 -6.29
N LEU A 54 12.65 -4.32 -5.25
CA LEU A 54 13.24 -3.74 -4.04
C LEU A 54 14.00 -4.78 -3.21
N VAL A 55 13.50 -6.02 -3.18
CA VAL A 55 14.11 -7.14 -2.45
C VAL A 55 15.27 -7.76 -3.22
N GLU A 56 15.21 -7.76 -4.56
CA GLU A 56 16.25 -8.36 -5.41
C GLU A 56 17.62 -7.72 -5.18
N GLY A 57 18.56 -8.48 -4.62
CA GLY A 57 19.91 -7.98 -4.32
C GLY A 57 20.03 -7.14 -3.05
N ALA A 58 18.94 -6.86 -2.34
CA ALA A 58 19.01 -6.27 -1.00
C ALA A 58 19.47 -7.35 -0.01
N THR A 59 20.78 -7.44 0.20
CA THR A 59 21.38 -8.53 1.00
C THR A 59 21.22 -8.28 2.50
N TYR A 60 21.02 -7.01 2.88
CA TYR A 60 20.81 -6.57 4.24
C TYR A 60 19.60 -5.63 4.33
N ARG A 61 18.89 -5.66 5.46
CA ARG A 61 17.66 -4.88 5.71
C ARG A 61 17.80 -3.38 5.43
N GLY A 62 18.95 -2.78 5.73
CA GLY A 62 19.20 -1.35 5.49
C GLY A 62 19.15 -0.97 4.01
N GLU A 63 19.60 -1.87 3.13
CA GLU A 63 19.60 -1.64 1.68
C GLU A 63 18.18 -1.63 1.12
N PHE A 64 17.31 -2.54 1.59
CA PHE A 64 15.89 -2.52 1.26
C PHE A 64 15.22 -1.22 1.72
N GLU A 65 15.52 -0.75 2.95
CA GLU A 65 15.00 0.53 3.46
C GLU A 65 15.43 1.73 2.61
N GLU A 66 16.70 1.76 2.17
CA GLU A 66 17.22 2.83 1.31
C GLU A 66 16.58 2.81 -0.08
N ARG A 67 16.43 1.63 -0.68
CA ARG A 67 15.76 1.45 -1.97
C ARG A 67 14.29 1.85 -1.91
N LEU A 68 13.57 1.44 -0.86
CA LEU A 68 12.18 1.85 -0.64
C LEU A 68 12.09 3.37 -0.50
N LYS A 69 12.95 4.01 0.31
CA LYS A 69 12.96 5.47 0.44
C LYS A 69 13.22 6.17 -0.89
N ALA A 70 14.15 5.65 -1.70
CA ALA A 70 14.43 6.20 -3.03
C ALA A 70 13.21 6.11 -3.95
N ALA A 71 12.56 4.94 -4.02
CA ALA A 71 11.35 4.75 -4.82
C ALA A 71 10.20 5.66 -4.36
N LEU A 72 9.98 5.79 -3.05
CA LEU A 72 8.94 6.70 -2.52
C LEU A 72 9.26 8.16 -2.84
N LYS A 73 10.53 8.56 -2.79
CA LYS A 73 10.95 9.92 -3.14
C LYS A 73 10.71 10.22 -4.63
N GLU A 74 11.00 9.28 -5.51
CA GLU A 74 10.70 9.43 -6.94
C GLU A 74 9.21 9.66 -7.18
N VAL A 75 8.35 8.96 -6.43
CA VAL A 75 6.89 9.15 -6.46
C VAL A 75 6.48 10.52 -5.90
N GLU A 76 7.14 11.01 -4.85
CA GLU A 76 6.88 12.35 -4.29
C GLU A 76 7.30 13.50 -5.21
N ASP A 77 8.36 13.31 -6.00
CA ASP A 77 8.88 14.31 -6.94
C ASP A 77 8.00 14.42 -8.21
N VAL A 78 7.00 13.54 -8.36
CA VAL A 78 6.03 13.57 -9.45
C VAL A 78 5.06 14.75 -9.29
N GLU A 79 5.09 15.69 -10.22
CA GLU A 79 4.09 16.77 -10.26
C GLU A 79 2.67 16.23 -10.56
N GLY A 80 1.67 16.74 -9.85
CA GLY A 80 0.27 16.39 -10.05
C GLY A 80 -0.26 15.35 -9.06
N LYS A 81 -1.37 14.70 -9.43
CA LYS A 81 -2.03 13.71 -8.57
C LYS A 81 -1.48 12.32 -8.86
N VAL A 82 -1.07 11.61 -7.81
CA VAL A 82 -0.55 10.25 -7.92
C VAL A 82 -1.33 9.30 -7.01
N ILE A 83 -1.66 8.13 -7.56
CA ILE A 83 -2.08 6.94 -6.83
C ILE A 83 -0.90 5.97 -6.84
N LEU A 84 -0.38 5.65 -5.67
CA LEU A 84 0.57 4.57 -5.47
C LEU A 84 -0.18 3.26 -5.30
N PHE A 85 0.19 2.24 -6.05
CA PHE A 85 -0.29 0.88 -5.89
C PHE A 85 0.81 0.02 -5.26
N ILE A 86 0.48 -0.70 -4.20
CA ILE A 86 1.40 -1.63 -3.53
C ILE A 86 0.71 -2.99 -3.47
N ASP A 87 1.14 -3.92 -4.31
CA ASP A 87 0.71 -5.30 -4.18
C ASP A 87 1.35 -5.92 -2.93
N GLU A 88 0.60 -6.80 -2.26
CA GLU A 88 1.03 -7.43 -1.02
C GLU A 88 1.59 -6.45 0.02
N ILE A 89 0.84 -5.37 0.30
CA ILE A 89 1.27 -4.26 1.19
C ILE A 89 1.70 -4.72 2.59
N HIS A 90 1.32 -5.93 2.99
CA HIS A 90 1.77 -6.55 4.24
C HIS A 90 3.28 -6.84 4.26
N LEU A 91 3.93 -7.03 3.10
CA LEU A 91 5.39 -7.19 2.97
C LEU A 91 6.11 -5.92 3.43
N VAL A 92 5.60 -4.76 3.01
CA VAL A 92 6.06 -3.46 3.52
C VAL A 92 5.74 -3.36 5.01
N LEU A 93 4.50 -3.64 5.41
CA LEU A 93 4.05 -3.43 6.79
C LEU A 93 4.53 -4.48 7.80
N GLY A 94 5.36 -5.44 7.41
CA GLY A 94 5.85 -6.53 8.25
C GLY A 94 4.75 -7.54 8.62
N ALA A 95 4.59 -8.59 7.82
CA ALA A 95 3.80 -9.75 8.22
C ALA A 95 4.58 -10.62 9.24
N GLY A 96 4.57 -10.19 10.50
CA GLY A 96 4.72 -11.06 11.67
C GLY A 96 6.14 -11.44 12.09
N GLN A 97 6.56 -10.88 13.23
CA GLN A 97 7.20 -11.63 14.33
C GLN A 97 8.43 -12.50 13.99
N THR A 98 9.37 -11.98 13.21
CA THR A 98 10.79 -12.33 13.41
C THR A 98 11.50 -11.10 13.95
N GLU A 99 12.32 -11.30 15.00
CA GLU A 99 13.02 -10.23 15.73
C GLU A 99 13.66 -9.23 14.76
N GLY A 100 13.05 -8.05 14.62
CA GLY A 100 13.46 -7.06 13.62
C GLY A 100 12.40 -6.70 12.58
N SER A 101 11.11 -6.63 12.94
CA SER A 101 10.08 -6.12 12.02
C SER A 101 10.43 -4.70 11.56
N MET A 102 10.47 -4.52 10.25
CA MET A 102 10.64 -3.23 9.60
C MET A 102 9.52 -2.27 9.98
N ASP A 103 9.87 -1.07 10.43
CA ASP A 103 8.88 -0.01 10.64
C ASP A 103 8.62 0.71 9.31
N ALA A 104 8.29 -0.05 8.26
CA ALA A 104 7.92 0.56 6.98
C ALA A 104 6.59 1.32 7.10
N ALA A 105 5.79 1.03 8.14
CA ALA A 105 4.70 1.90 8.55
C ALA A 105 5.18 3.34 8.82
N ASN A 106 6.33 3.53 9.46
CA ASN A 106 6.98 4.85 9.57
C ASN A 106 7.50 5.39 8.24
N LEU A 107 7.96 4.53 7.33
CA LEU A 107 8.42 4.98 6.00
C LEU A 107 7.28 5.46 5.10
N LEU A 108 6.07 4.95 5.32
CA LEU A 108 4.86 5.37 4.61
C LEU A 108 4.13 6.56 5.28
N LYS A 109 4.47 6.91 6.54
CA LYS A 109 3.88 8.06 7.26
C LYS A 109 4.10 9.41 6.54
N PRO A 110 5.30 9.73 5.99
CA PRO A 110 5.53 10.96 5.23
C PRO A 110 4.59 11.11 4.03
N MET A 111 4.32 10.02 3.31
CA MET A 111 3.42 10.05 2.14
C MET A 111 1.97 10.43 2.50
N HIS A 112 1.53 10.06 3.70
CA HIS A 112 0.22 10.45 4.23
C HIS A 112 0.12 11.97 4.43
N ALA A 113 1.22 12.67 4.70
CA ALA A 113 1.21 14.11 4.93
C ALA A 113 1.00 14.95 3.65
N ARG A 114 1.26 14.39 2.46
CA ARG A 114 1.16 15.10 1.16
C ARG A 114 -0.05 14.74 0.29
N GLN A 115 -1.12 14.17 0.87
CA GLN A 115 -2.31 13.72 0.10
C GLN A 115 -2.00 12.68 -0.99
N LEU A 116 -0.94 11.90 -0.83
CA LEU A 116 -0.64 10.77 -1.71
C LEU A 116 -1.70 9.68 -1.50
N TRP A 117 -2.39 9.26 -2.56
CA TRP A 117 -3.40 8.20 -2.47
C TRP A 117 -2.72 6.84 -2.65
N CYS A 118 -3.07 5.86 -1.84
CA CYS A 118 -2.48 4.53 -1.91
C CYS A 118 -3.55 3.45 -2.06
N ILE A 119 -3.39 2.55 -3.03
CA ILE A 119 -4.18 1.32 -3.13
C ILE A 119 -3.27 0.16 -2.71
N GLY A 120 -3.68 -0.62 -1.72
CA GLY A 120 -2.94 -1.81 -1.29
C GLY A 120 -3.71 -3.09 -1.60
N THR A 121 -3.01 -4.22 -1.77
CA THR A 121 -3.67 -5.54 -1.70
C THR A 121 -3.13 -6.39 -0.54
N VAL A 122 -4.00 -7.22 0.03
CA VAL A 122 -3.65 -8.25 1.02
C VAL A 122 -4.50 -9.49 0.83
N THR A 123 -3.99 -10.64 1.27
CA THR A 123 -4.79 -11.85 1.39
C THR A 123 -5.67 -11.81 2.64
N ILE A 124 -6.74 -12.62 2.63
CA ILE A 124 -7.60 -12.80 3.81
C ILE A 124 -6.79 -13.31 5.01
N LYS A 125 -5.80 -14.19 4.76
CA LYS A 125 -4.93 -14.75 5.79
C LYS A 125 -4.11 -13.67 6.49
N GLU A 126 -3.45 -12.79 5.72
CA GLU A 126 -2.67 -11.68 6.30
C GLU A 126 -3.55 -10.65 7.00
N CYS A 127 -4.72 -10.34 6.43
CA CYS A 127 -5.66 -9.40 7.05
C CYS A 127 -6.10 -9.87 8.44
N ARG A 128 -6.37 -11.18 8.61
CA ARG A 128 -6.72 -11.77 9.91
C ARG A 128 -5.57 -11.68 10.92
N ILE A 129 -4.33 -11.94 10.50
CA ILE A 129 -3.14 -11.80 11.36
C ILE A 129 -2.98 -10.35 11.82
N ARG A 130 -3.18 -9.37 10.92
CA ARG A 130 -3.09 -7.95 11.26
C ARG A 130 -4.14 -7.55 12.29
N ILE A 131 -5.41 -7.93 12.11
CA ILE A 131 -6.49 -7.62 13.08
C ILE A 131 -6.17 -8.25 14.45
N ALA A 132 -5.68 -9.49 14.47
CA ALA A 132 -5.30 -10.17 15.71
C ALA A 132 -4.15 -9.45 16.42
N ASN A 133 -3.14 -8.97 15.70
CA ASN A 133 -2.01 -8.21 16.27
C ASN A 133 -2.39 -6.77 16.65
N SER A 134 -3.32 -6.14 15.93
CA SER A 134 -3.86 -4.82 16.25
C SER A 134 -4.82 -4.84 17.44
N ALA A 135 -5.35 -6.00 17.84
CA ALA A 135 -6.16 -6.14 19.05
C ALA A 135 -5.37 -5.82 20.34
N HIS A 136 -4.04 -5.83 20.31
CA HIS A 136 -3.20 -5.37 21.42
C HIS A 136 -3.07 -3.83 21.50
N TYR A 137 -3.38 -3.13 20.41
CA TYR A 137 -3.52 -1.67 20.35
C TYR A 137 -4.99 -1.21 20.32
N TRP A 138 -5.92 -2.17 20.46
CA TRP A 138 -7.36 -1.95 20.49
C TRP A 138 -7.91 -2.42 21.83
N THR A 139 -7.39 -1.87 22.93
CA THR A 139 -8.25 -1.68 24.10
C THR A 139 -9.19 -0.53 23.75
N PRO A 140 -10.51 -0.73 23.77
CA PRO A 140 -11.41 0.42 23.85
C PRO A 140 -10.99 1.15 25.12
N SER A 141 -10.61 2.42 25.03
CA SER A 141 -10.57 3.28 26.21
C SER A 141 -11.97 3.22 26.81
N ALA A 142 -12.10 2.45 27.89
CA ALA A 142 -13.29 2.41 28.71
C ALA A 142 -13.62 3.84 29.14
N GLY A 143 -14.92 4.17 29.08
CA GLY A 143 -15.43 5.46 29.54
C GLY A 143 -15.20 5.72 31.01
#